data_AF-V4Y7X5-F1
#
_entry.id   AF-V4Y7X5-F1
#
_cell.length_a   1.000
_cell.length_b   1.000
_cell.length_c   1.000
_cell.angle_alpha   90.00
_cell.angle_beta   90.00
_cell.angle_gamma   90.00
#
_symmetry.space_group_name_H-M   'P 1'
#
loop_
_entity.id
_entity.type
_entity.pdbx_description
1 polymer ?
#
loop_
_entity_poly.entity_id
_entity_poly.type
_entity_poly.pdbx_seq_one_letter_code
_entity_poly.pdbx_strand_id
1 'polypeptide(L)'
;MDSIITAVDETDCPNVLADTRDHPPLPESEIRWSAESWGPKAEVAGVDQIAALATQHVATKMTLDSVTEQSTADGIERQYFAKFYEAVEWLTNKTS
;
A
#
# COMPACT_ATOMS: atom_id res chain seq x y z
N MET A 1 -11.79 3.76 -2.73
CA MET A 1 -10.30 3.84 -2.77
C MET A 1 -9.79 4.97 -3.66
N ASP A 2 -10.62 5.59 -4.51
CA ASP A 2 -10.24 6.80 -5.26
C ASP A 2 -9.90 8.00 -4.36
N SER A 3 -10.42 8.02 -3.12
CA SER A 3 -10.11 9.05 -2.13
C SER A 3 -8.62 9.15 -1.77
N ILE A 4 -7.86 8.06 -1.86
CA ILE A 4 -6.40 8.08 -1.62
C ILE A 4 -5.70 8.74 -2.80
N ILE A 5 -6.09 8.39 -4.03
CA ILE A 5 -5.58 8.98 -5.27
C ILE A 5 -5.85 10.49 -5.29
N THR A 6 -7.07 10.91 -4.97
CA THR A 6 -7.42 12.33 -4.87
C THR A 6 -6.58 13.05 -3.80
N ALA A 7 -6.38 12.44 -2.63
CA ALA A 7 -5.58 13.06 -1.58
C ALA A 7 -4.12 13.25 -2.01
N VAL A 8 -3.53 12.29 -2.72
CA VAL A 8 -2.16 12.39 -3.23
C VAL A 8 -2.06 13.53 -4.25
N ASP A 9 -2.99 13.57 -5.22
CA ASP A 9 -3.07 14.61 -6.25
C ASP A 9 -3.26 16.02 -5.65
N GLU A 10 -4.10 16.16 -4.62
CA GLU A 10 -4.37 17.46 -3.98
C GLU A 10 -3.28 17.94 -3.03
N THR A 11 -2.49 17.02 -2.44
CA THR A 11 -1.54 17.37 -1.38
C THR A 11 -0.07 17.28 -1.80
N ASP A 12 0.21 16.72 -2.97
CA ASP A 12 1.58 16.43 -3.45
C ASP A 12 2.38 15.58 -2.43
N CYS A 13 1.66 14.73 -1.68
CA CYS A 13 2.23 13.80 -0.72
C CYS A 13 2.19 12.39 -1.33
N PRO A 14 3.31 11.88 -1.89
CA PRO A 14 3.33 10.61 -2.62
C PRO A 14 3.34 9.38 -1.69
N ASN A 15 3.39 9.61 -0.38
CA ASN A 15 3.66 8.60 0.63
C ASN A 15 2.39 8.23 1.38
N VAL A 16 2.00 6.96 1.32
CA VAL A 16 0.76 6.44 1.90
C VAL A 16 1.06 5.51 3.06
N LEU A 17 0.43 5.77 4.20
CA LEU A 17 0.39 4.85 5.34
C LEU A 17 -0.96 4.12 5.35
N ALA A 18 -0.93 2.80 5.21
CA ALA A 18 -2.11 1.93 5.26
C ALA A 18 -2.11 1.12 6.56
N ASP A 19 -3.10 1.34 7.43
CA ASP A 19 -3.28 0.49 8.61
C ASP A 19 -4.25 -0.66 8.30
N THR A 20 -3.72 -1.88 8.23
CA THR A 20 -4.50 -3.08 7.88
C THR A 20 -4.61 -4.08 9.04
N ARG A 21 -4.17 -3.69 10.25
CA ARG A 21 -4.05 -4.61 11.39
C ARG A 21 -5.37 -5.22 11.85
N ASP A 22 -6.44 -4.44 11.76
CA ASP A 22 -7.80 -4.85 12.12
C ASP A 22 -8.61 -5.33 10.91
N HIS A 23 -7.98 -5.39 9.73
CA HIS A 23 -8.68 -5.78 8.50
C HIS A 23 -8.71 -7.31 8.36
N PRO A 24 -9.88 -7.92 8.08
CA PRO A 24 -9.93 -9.33 7.73
C PRO A 24 -9.16 -9.58 6.42
N PRO A 25 -8.70 -10.83 6.17
CA PRO A 25 -8.11 -11.21 4.89
C PRO A 25 -9.01 -10.78 3.73
N LEU A 26 -8.40 -10.23 2.68
CA LEU A 26 -9.14 -9.77 1.51
C LEU A 26 -9.58 -10.99 0.67
N PRO A 27 -10.79 -10.97 0.09
CA PRO A 27 -11.19 -11.98 -0.88
C PRO A 27 -10.36 -11.83 -2.17
N GLU A 28 -10.15 -12.92 -2.91
CA GLU A 28 -9.35 -12.94 -4.14
C GLU A 28 -9.78 -11.88 -5.18
N SER A 29 -11.08 -11.55 -5.23
CA SER A 29 -11.58 -10.51 -6.13
C SER A 29 -11.02 -9.13 -5.82
N GLU A 30 -10.81 -8.81 -4.53
CA GLU A 30 -10.26 -7.54 -4.07
C GLU A 30 -8.74 -7.49 -4.25
N ILE A 31 -8.06 -8.64 -4.08
CA ILE A 31 -6.63 -8.80 -4.40
C ILE A 31 -6.40 -8.46 -5.87
N ARG A 32 -7.16 -9.11 -6.77
CA ARG A 32 -7.05 -8.90 -8.22
C ARG A 32 -7.41 -7.46 -8.61
N TRP A 33 -8.51 -6.93 -8.09
CA TRP A 33 -8.90 -5.55 -8.37
C TRP A 33 -7.83 -4.54 -7.90
N SER A 34 -7.22 -4.78 -6.74
CA SER A 34 -6.14 -3.93 -6.22
C SER A 34 -4.92 -3.94 -7.16
N ALA A 35 -4.54 -5.11 -7.67
CA ALA A 35 -3.40 -5.29 -8.56
C ALA A 35 -3.63 -4.78 -10.00
N GLU A 36 -4.81 -5.00 -10.57
CA GLU A 36 -5.12 -4.72 -11.98
C GLU A 36 -5.75 -3.35 -12.22
N SER A 37 -6.42 -2.78 -11.21
CA SER A 37 -7.19 -1.54 -11.37
C SER A 37 -6.69 -0.41 -10.47
N TRP A 38 -6.53 -0.66 -9.18
CA TRP A 38 -6.16 0.41 -8.25
C TRP A 38 -4.68 0.77 -8.33
N GLY A 39 -3.78 -0.23 -8.30
CA GLY A 39 -2.33 -0.04 -8.38
C GLY A 39 -1.91 0.86 -9.55
N PRO A 40 -2.31 0.58 -10.80
CA PRO A 40 -1.97 1.42 -11.94
C PRO A 40 -2.49 2.86 -11.83
N LYS A 41 -3.67 3.07 -11.24
CA LYS A 41 -4.22 4.42 -11.02
C LYS A 41 -3.47 5.17 -9.94
N ALA A 42 -3.06 4.48 -8.88
CA ALA A 42 -2.26 5.05 -7.80
C ALA A 42 -0.89 5.50 -8.30
N GLU A 43 -0.26 4.70 -9.15
CA GLU A 43 1.03 5.03 -9.77
C GLU A 43 0.92 6.27 -10.68
N VAL A 44 -0.11 6.33 -11.55
CA VAL A 44 -0.36 7.50 -12.39
C VAL A 44 -0.63 8.77 -11.57
N ALA A 45 -1.23 8.62 -10.39
CA ALA A 45 -1.50 9.73 -9.47
C ALA A 45 -0.27 10.18 -8.67
N GLY A 46 0.89 9.52 -8.83
CA GLY A 46 2.13 9.88 -8.13
C GLY A 46 2.27 9.27 -6.75
N VAL A 47 1.62 8.14 -6.47
CA VAL A 47 1.95 7.36 -5.27
C VAL A 47 3.31 6.69 -5.47
N ASP A 48 4.28 7.02 -4.63
CA ASP A 48 5.65 6.46 -4.71
C ASP A 48 5.85 5.35 -3.69
N GLN A 49 5.36 5.54 -2.46
CA GLN A 49 5.64 4.65 -1.34
C GLN A 49 4.37 4.29 -0.56
N ILE A 50 4.20 3.01 -0.24
CA ILE A 50 3.14 2.51 0.63
C ILE A 50 3.75 1.74 1.78
N ALA A 51 3.58 2.26 3.00
CA ALA A 51 3.86 1.52 4.21
C ALA A 51 2.57 0.89 4.74
N ALA A 52 2.53 -0.44 4.84
CA ALA A 52 1.38 -1.16 5.36
C ALA A 52 1.68 -1.69 6.76
N LEU A 53 0.86 -1.31 7.75
CA LEU A 53 0.84 -1.98 9.05
C LEU A 53 0.09 -3.30 8.89
N ALA A 54 0.85 -4.39 8.84
CA ALA A 54 0.31 -5.71 8.67
C ALA A 54 -0.04 -6.32 10.03
N THR A 55 -1.17 -7.03 10.07
CA THR A 55 -1.52 -7.84 11.23
C THR A 55 -0.52 -8.99 11.44
N GLN A 56 -0.40 -9.47 12.68
CA GLN A 56 0.40 -10.66 13.01
C GLN A 56 -0.24 -11.96 12.47
N HIS A 57 -1.45 -11.89 11.91
CA HIS A 57 -2.12 -13.03 11.29
C HIS A 57 -1.47 -13.39 9.95
N VAL A 58 -0.85 -14.58 9.92
CA VAL A 58 -0.13 -15.13 8.76
C VAL A 58 -0.95 -15.09 7.45
N ALA A 59 -2.27 -15.31 7.52
CA ALA A 59 -3.15 -15.30 6.35
C ALA A 59 -3.25 -13.91 5.69
N THR A 60 -3.34 -12.83 6.47
CA THR A 60 -3.37 -11.47 5.94
C THR A 60 -2.02 -11.09 5.34
N LYS A 61 -0.91 -11.56 5.94
CA LYS A 61 0.42 -11.37 5.36
C LYS A 61 0.53 -12.05 3.97
N MET A 62 0.11 -13.30 3.84
CA MET A 62 0.12 -14.02 2.55
C MET A 62 -0.74 -13.33 1.49
N THR A 63 -1.87 -12.75 1.90
CA THR A 63 -2.78 -12.01 1.01
C THR A 63 -2.09 -10.74 0.48
N LEU A 64 -1.44 -9.99 1.36
CA LEU A 64 -0.70 -8.79 1.02
C LEU A 64 0.52 -9.10 0.13
N ASP A 65 1.26 -10.16 0.44
CA ASP A 65 2.36 -10.66 -0.40
C ASP A 65 1.84 -10.99 -1.82
N SER A 66 0.66 -11.63 -1.92
CA SER A 66 0.02 -11.95 -3.22
C SER A 66 -0.38 -10.69 -4.02
N VAL A 67 -0.85 -9.64 -3.34
CA VAL A 67 -1.15 -8.34 -4.00
C VAL A 67 0.13 -7.73 -4.55
N THR A 68 1.23 -7.75 -3.78
CA THR A 68 2.52 -7.22 -4.23
C THR A 68 3.06 -8.01 -5.42
N GLU A 69 3.02 -9.34 -5.38
CA GLU A 69 3.52 -10.20 -6.47
C GLU A 69 2.71 -10.09 -7.75
N GLN A 70 1.40 -9.85 -7.65
CA GLN A 70 0.50 -9.72 -8.80
C GLN A 70 0.34 -8.28 -9.29
N SER A 71 0.82 -7.30 -8.52
CA SER A 71 0.73 -5.89 -8.88
C SER A 71 1.51 -5.63 -10.17
N THR A 72 0.85 -4.97 -11.12
CA THR A 72 1.48 -4.48 -12.35
C THR A 72 2.09 -3.08 -12.20
N ALA A 73 1.86 -2.45 -11.04
CA ALA A 73 2.42 -1.15 -10.68
C ALA A 73 3.77 -1.33 -9.99
N ASP A 74 4.81 -1.53 -10.81
CA ASP A 74 6.20 -1.75 -10.40
C ASP A 74 6.87 -0.48 -9.84
N GLY A 75 6.33 0.71 -10.13
CA GLY A 75 6.87 1.99 -9.66
C GLY A 75 6.57 2.33 -8.20
N ILE A 76 5.65 1.60 -7.56
CA ILE A 76 5.26 1.86 -6.16
C ILE A 76 6.04 0.95 -5.22
N GLU A 77 6.89 1.54 -4.39
CA GLU A 77 7.61 0.81 -3.34
C GLU A 77 6.65 0.45 -2.20
N ARG A 78 6.63 -0.82 -1.79
CA ARG A 78 5.71 -1.33 -0.77
C ARG A 78 6.50 -2.02 0.33
N GLN A 79 6.28 -1.61 1.57
CA GLN A 79 6.91 -2.24 2.73
C GLN A 79 5.92 -2.49 3.87
N TYR A 80 6.08 -3.63 4.54
CA TYR A 80 5.22 -4.08 5.62
C TYR A 80 5.90 -3.88 6.99
N PHE A 81 5.17 -3.33 7.95
CA PHE A 81 5.68 -3.02 9.28
C PHE A 81 4.76 -3.58 10.37
N ALA A 82 5.37 -3.99 11.48
CA ALA A 82 4.62 -4.39 12.68
C ALA A 82 4.30 -3.18 13.58
N LYS A 83 5.09 -2.10 13.49
CA LYS A 83 5.00 -0.94 14.37
C LYS A 83 4.80 0.34 13.57
N PHE A 84 3.90 1.19 14.06
CA PHE A 84 3.57 2.48 13.45
C PHE A 84 4.79 3.38 13.25
N TYR A 85 5.67 3.50 14.25
CA TYR A 85 6.80 4.41 14.17
C TYR A 85 7.83 4.00 13.09
N GLU A 86 8.03 2.70 12.88
CA GLU A 86 8.96 2.18 11.86
C GLU A 86 8.43 2.49 10.45
N ALA A 87 7.11 2.38 10.26
CA ALA A 87 6.45 2.74 9.00
C ALA A 87 6.57 4.24 8.70
N VAL A 88 6.32 5.09 9.71
CA VAL A 88 6.44 6.54 9.56
C VAL A 88 7.89 6.96 9.29
N GLU A 89 8.84 6.39 10.00
CA GLU A 89 10.27 6.66 9.78
C GLU A 89 10.67 6.31 8.33
N TRP A 90 10.22 5.17 7.81
CA TRP A 90 10.48 4.79 6.42
C TRP A 90 9.83 5.75 5.41
N LEU A 91 8.57 6.15 5.61
CA LEU A 91 7.88 7.11 4.74
C LEU A 91 8.45 8.53 4.80
N THR A 92 9.24 8.88 5.81
CA THR A 92 9.75 10.25 5.99
C THR A 92 11.26 10.37 5.83
N ASN A 93 12.01 9.27 5.94
CA ASN A 93 13.42 9.23 5.63
C ASN A 93 13.63 9.21 4.11
N LYS A 94 13.62 10.41 3.51
CA LYS A 94 14.12 10.62 2.15
C LYS A 94 15.53 10.04 2.04
N THR A 95 15.73 9.08 1.13
CA THR A 95 17.01 9.03 0.41
C THR A 95 17.07 10.34 -0.38
N SER A 96 18.04 11.19 -0.06
CA SER A 96 18.27 12.47 -0.75
C SER A 96 18.61 12.26 -2.21
#